data_AF-A0A7F5QZK2-F1
#
_entry.id   AF-A0A7F5QZK2-F1
#
_cell.length_a   1.000
_cell.length_b   1.000
_cell.length_c   1.000
_cell.angle_alpha   90.00
_cell.angle_beta   90.00
_cell.angle_gamma   90.00
#
_symmetry.space_group_name_H-M   'P 1'
#
loop_
_entity.id
_entity.type
_entity.pdbx_description
1 polymer ?
#
loop_
_entity_poly.entity_id
_entity_poly.type
_entity_poly.pdbx_seq_one_letter_code
_entity_poly.pdbx_strand_id
1 'polypeptide(L)'
;MIRKWLSYSVGSLKFKGRKADDDGEAVSKLKIAGAIPLLVSSTPELCFGWEASNHITGVTKNPYNPAYSSAGSSGGEGALLGAGASVIGIGSDIAGSIRLPALFNGIFGHKPTPSKIFSIKKPY
;
A
#
# COMPACT_ATOMS: atom_id res chain seq x y z
N MET A 1 -4.99 2.65 4.92
CA MET A 1 -4.00 1.57 5.16
C MET A 1 -3.00 1.96 6.25
N ILE A 2 -3.42 2.74 7.25
CA ILE A 2 -2.47 3.46 8.10
C ILE A 2 -2.56 2.88 9.51
N ARG A 3 -1.41 2.64 10.15
CA ARG A 3 -1.32 2.23 11.56
C ARG A 3 -0.88 3.43 12.40
N LYS A 4 -1.49 3.60 13.56
CA LYS A 4 -1.09 4.59 14.56
C LYS A 4 0.41 4.51 14.84
N TRP A 5 1.05 5.67 14.86
CA TRP A 5 2.50 5.87 15.04
C TRP A 5 3.40 5.47 13.86
N LEU A 6 2.87 4.83 12.81
CA LEU A 6 3.63 4.58 11.58
C LEU A 6 3.53 5.75 10.60
N SER A 7 4.37 5.71 9.56
CA SER A 7 4.44 6.74 8.53
C SER A 7 3.07 7.04 7.93
N TYR A 8 2.73 8.32 7.87
CA TYR A 8 1.59 8.85 7.13
C TYR A 8 2.05 9.92 6.13
N SER A 9 3.15 9.63 5.44
CA SER A 9 3.71 10.53 4.44
C SER A 9 3.04 10.43 3.06
N VAL A 10 2.37 9.31 2.76
CA VAL A 10 1.77 9.00 1.45
C VAL A 10 2.70 9.31 0.26
N GLY A 11 4.00 9.07 0.43
CA GLY A 11 5.03 9.37 -0.57
C GLY A 11 5.25 10.87 -0.85
N SER A 12 4.59 11.79 -0.15
CA SER A 12 4.68 13.24 -0.38
C SER A 12 5.66 13.91 0.57
N LEU A 13 6.60 14.69 0.01
CA LEU A 13 7.57 15.47 0.80
C LEU A 13 6.89 16.41 1.80
N LYS A 14 5.71 16.93 1.45
CA LYS A 14 4.88 17.77 2.33
C LYS A 14 4.53 17.09 3.66
N PHE A 15 4.40 15.77 3.65
CA PHE A 15 4.05 14.96 4.82
C PHE A 15 5.22 14.12 5.33
N LYS A 16 6.47 14.43 4.91
CA LYS A 16 7.66 13.72 5.38
C LYS A 16 7.76 13.82 6.90
N GLY A 17 7.95 12.68 7.56
CA GLY A 17 8.02 12.58 9.03
C GLY A 17 6.65 12.59 9.73
N ARG A 18 5.55 12.83 9.01
CA ARG A 18 4.20 12.72 9.58
C ARG A 18 3.93 11.28 10.01
N LYS A 19 3.43 11.11 11.21
CA LYS A 19 2.93 9.84 11.74
C LYS A 19 1.41 9.90 11.87
N ALA A 20 0.79 8.74 11.83
CA ALA A 20 -0.65 8.65 12.02
C ALA A 20 -1.02 8.73 13.50
N ASP A 21 -2.03 9.53 13.81
CA ASP A 21 -2.56 9.66 15.17
C ASP A 21 -3.45 8.47 15.54
N ASP A 22 -4.05 7.80 14.55
CA ASP A 22 -4.94 6.65 14.75
C ASP A 22 -4.80 5.58 13.66
N ASP A 23 -5.27 4.38 13.96
CA ASP A 23 -5.38 3.29 13.00
C ASP A 23 -6.52 3.58 12.00
N GLY A 24 -6.27 3.36 10.71
CA GLY A 24 -7.31 3.32 9.71
C GLY A 24 -8.20 2.08 9.88
N GLU A 25 -9.47 2.18 9.49
CA GLU A 25 -10.49 1.16 9.77
C GLU A 25 -10.07 -0.28 9.39
N ALA A 26 -9.42 -0.45 8.23
CA ALA A 26 -8.89 -1.73 7.78
C ALA A 26 -7.83 -2.32 8.73
N VAL A 27 -6.91 -1.46 9.20
CA VAL A 27 -5.85 -1.86 10.12
C VAL A 27 -6.45 -2.20 11.48
N SER A 28 -7.41 -1.41 11.97
CA SER A 28 -8.12 -1.68 13.23
C SER A 28 -8.80 -3.04 13.21
N LYS A 29 -9.55 -3.36 12.15
CA LYS A 29 -10.24 -4.65 12.00
C LYS A 29 -9.27 -5.83 11.91
N LEU A 30 -8.14 -5.67 11.22
CA LEU A 30 -7.13 -6.72 11.14
C LEU A 30 -6.42 -6.94 12.48
N LYS A 31 -6.14 -5.87 13.23
CA LYS A 31 -5.60 -6.00 14.59
C LYS A 31 -6.56 -6.73 15.53
N ILE A 32 -7.86 -6.43 15.44
CA ILE A 32 -8.90 -7.17 16.20
C ILE A 32 -8.91 -8.64 15.81
N ALA A 33 -8.70 -8.97 14.53
CA ALA A 33 -8.58 -10.34 14.03
C ALA A 33 -7.24 -11.02 14.38
N GLY A 34 -6.34 -10.35 15.12
CA GLY A 34 -5.05 -10.91 15.57
C GLY A 34 -3.87 -10.65 14.63
N ALA A 35 -4.03 -9.84 13.58
CA ALA A 35 -2.93 -9.48 12.69
C ALA A 35 -1.95 -8.52 13.37
N ILE A 36 -0.66 -8.66 13.04
CA ILE A 36 0.42 -7.79 13.51
C ILE A 36 0.90 -6.93 12.33
N PRO A 37 0.52 -5.64 12.22
CA PRO A 37 0.94 -4.82 11.10
C PRO A 37 2.42 -4.45 11.24
N LEU A 38 3.23 -4.83 10.26
CA LEU A 38 4.69 -4.70 10.33
C LEU A 38 5.16 -3.27 10.03
N LEU A 39 4.68 -2.68 8.93
CA LEU A 39 5.16 -1.42 8.40
C LEU A 39 4.09 -0.72 7.54
N VAL A 40 4.42 0.47 7.03
CA VAL A 40 3.70 1.12 5.92
C VAL A 40 4.62 1.10 4.71
N SER A 41 4.20 0.44 3.63
CA SER A 41 5.02 0.31 2.43
C SER A 41 5.09 1.59 1.59
N SER A 42 6.04 1.60 0.66
CA SER A 42 6.26 2.71 -0.28
C SER A 42 5.12 2.79 -1.31
N THR A 43 4.65 4.01 -1.56
CA THR A 43 3.68 4.35 -2.61
C THR A 43 4.20 5.54 -3.42
N PRO A 44 3.71 5.79 -4.66
CA PRO A 44 3.92 7.08 -5.28
C PRO A 44 3.28 8.19 -4.45
N GLU A 45 3.68 9.43 -4.72
CA GLU A 45 3.14 10.61 -4.05
C GLU A 45 1.61 10.64 -4.16
N LEU A 46 0.94 10.76 -3.00
CA LEU A 46 -0.52 10.72 -2.84
C LEU A 46 -1.19 9.47 -3.42
N CYS A 47 -0.44 8.37 -3.56
CA CYS A 47 -0.86 7.16 -4.27
C CYS A 47 -1.25 7.41 -5.74
N PHE A 48 -0.78 8.51 -6.34
CA PHE A 48 -1.13 8.94 -7.68
C PHE A 48 0.00 8.62 -8.67
N GLY A 49 0.14 7.33 -8.98
CA GLY A 49 1.14 6.85 -9.93
C GLY A 49 1.06 5.35 -10.20
N TRP A 50 1.50 4.96 -11.39
CA TRP A 50 1.58 3.55 -11.82
C TRP A 50 2.93 2.91 -11.53
N GLU A 51 3.87 3.66 -10.95
CA GLU A 51 5.15 3.18 -10.43
C GLU A 51 5.23 3.56 -8.95
N ALA A 52 5.69 2.67 -8.08
CA ALA A 52 5.93 2.99 -6.68
C ALA A 52 7.27 3.74 -6.50
N SER A 53 7.28 4.99 -6.97
CA SER A 53 8.40 5.93 -6.89
C SER A 53 8.01 7.21 -6.17
N ASN A 54 8.83 7.64 -5.21
CA ASN A 54 8.67 8.92 -4.54
C ASN A 54 10.01 9.48 -4.03
N HIS A 55 10.01 10.76 -3.64
CA HIS A 55 11.21 11.47 -3.19
C HIS A 55 11.62 11.19 -1.73
N ILE A 56 10.85 10.40 -0.98
CA ILE A 56 11.14 10.05 0.43
C ILE A 56 11.90 8.72 0.52
N THR A 57 11.37 7.68 -0.13
CA THR A 57 11.89 6.31 -0.08
C THR A 57 12.51 5.85 -1.39
N GLY A 58 12.47 6.68 -2.44
CA GLY A 58 12.98 6.35 -3.77
C GLY A 58 12.03 5.44 -4.56
N VAL A 59 12.62 4.69 -5.51
CA VAL A 59 11.90 3.74 -6.38
C VAL A 59 11.88 2.37 -5.72
N THR A 60 10.68 1.80 -5.61
CA THR A 60 10.48 0.41 -5.19
C THR A 60 10.88 -0.52 -6.33
N LYS A 61 11.80 -1.43 -6.06
CA LYS A 61 12.30 -2.39 -7.05
C LYS A 61 11.45 -3.66 -7.07
N ASN A 62 11.25 -4.23 -8.25
CA ASN A 62 10.61 -5.52 -8.41
C ASN A 62 11.52 -6.63 -7.85
N PRO A 63 10.99 -7.56 -7.02
CA PRO A 63 11.80 -8.57 -6.35
C PRO A 63 12.32 -9.67 -7.30
N TYR A 64 11.68 -9.89 -8.45
CA TYR A 64 12.14 -10.85 -9.45
C TYR A 64 13.24 -10.29 -10.34
N ASN A 65 13.16 -8.99 -10.66
CA ASN A 65 14.20 -8.31 -11.44
C ASN A 65 14.23 -6.80 -11.11
N PRO A 66 15.28 -6.29 -10.46
CA PRO A 66 15.43 -4.87 -10.11
C PRO A 66 15.38 -3.88 -11.28
N ALA A 67 15.56 -4.34 -12.53
CA ALA A 67 15.45 -3.52 -13.73
C ALA A 67 14.00 -3.31 -14.18
N TYR A 68 13.04 -4.04 -13.61
CA TYR A 68 11.62 -3.92 -13.93
C TYR A 68 10.84 -3.18 -12.83
N SER A 69 9.71 -2.62 -13.27
CA SER A 69 8.74 -1.92 -12.45
C SER A 69 8.13 -2.85 -11.38
N SER A 70 7.88 -2.31 -10.18
CA SER A 70 7.04 -2.96 -9.16
C SER A 70 5.55 -2.58 -9.31
N ALA A 71 5.22 -1.79 -10.33
CA ALA A 71 3.96 -1.11 -10.59
C ALA A 71 3.48 -0.24 -9.41
N GLY A 72 2.24 0.26 -9.51
CA GLY A 72 1.71 1.23 -8.57
C GLY A 72 0.18 1.29 -8.60
N SER A 73 -0.43 1.95 -7.61
CA SER A 73 0.26 2.70 -6.55
C SER A 73 0.71 1.85 -5.35
N SER A 74 0.22 0.62 -5.19
CA SER A 74 0.64 -0.28 -4.10
C SER A 74 1.85 -1.16 -4.44
N GLY A 75 2.81 -0.63 -5.22
CA GLY A 75 4.01 -1.38 -5.62
C GLY A 75 4.89 -1.79 -4.46
N GLY A 76 4.97 -0.98 -3.41
CA GLY A 76 5.65 -1.34 -2.15
C GLY A 76 5.11 -2.63 -1.54
N GLU A 77 3.78 -2.76 -1.41
CA GLU A 77 3.20 -4.01 -0.92
C GLU A 77 3.33 -5.17 -1.89
N GLY A 78 3.17 -4.90 -3.19
CA GLY A 78 3.39 -5.90 -4.22
C GLY A 78 4.79 -6.52 -4.13
N ALA A 79 5.81 -5.67 -4.03
CA ALA A 79 7.20 -6.10 -3.93
C ALA A 79 7.50 -6.85 -2.62
N LEU A 80 6.94 -6.41 -1.48
CA LEU A 80 7.13 -7.10 -0.20
C LEU A 80 6.53 -8.51 -0.21
N LEU A 81 5.32 -8.67 -0.74
CA LEU A 81 4.68 -9.98 -0.88
C LEU A 81 5.41 -10.85 -1.91
N GLY A 82 5.79 -10.28 -3.06
CA GLY A 82 6.55 -11.00 -4.09
C GLY A 82 7.94 -11.46 -3.62
N ALA A 83 8.56 -10.73 -2.69
CA ALA A 83 9.82 -11.10 -2.06
C ALA A 83 9.67 -12.11 -0.89
N GLY A 84 8.43 -12.44 -0.48
CA GLY A 84 8.17 -13.25 0.72
C GLY A 84 8.47 -12.53 2.04
N ALA A 85 8.58 -11.20 2.04
CA ALA A 85 8.86 -10.39 3.22
C ALA A 85 7.60 -10.07 4.06
N SER A 86 6.41 -10.34 3.52
CA SER A 86 5.13 -10.28 4.23
C SER A 86 4.24 -11.44 3.78
N VAL A 87 3.28 -11.82 4.63
CA VAL A 87 2.29 -12.88 4.32
C VAL A 87 1.00 -12.30 3.73
N ILE A 88 0.59 -11.11 4.19
CA ILE A 88 -0.63 -10.42 3.77
C ILE A 88 -0.33 -8.92 3.62
N GLY A 89 -0.85 -8.32 2.56
CA GLY A 89 -0.78 -6.88 2.30
C GLY A 89 -2.16 -6.26 2.17
N ILE A 90 -2.25 -4.96 2.46
CA ILE A 90 -3.48 -4.18 2.27
C ILE A 90 -3.13 -3.02 1.35
N GLY A 91 -3.87 -2.90 0.25
CA GLY A 91 -3.73 -1.83 -0.73
C GLY A 91 -4.98 -0.97 -0.86
N SER A 92 -4.91 0.03 -1.74
CA SER A 92 -6.07 0.74 -2.27
C SER A 92 -6.11 0.56 -3.78
N ASP A 93 -7.29 0.32 -4.36
CA ASP A 93 -7.43 0.12 -5.80
C ASP A 93 -8.63 0.91 -6.33
N ILE A 94 -8.32 2.04 -6.97
CA ILE A 94 -9.29 2.85 -7.71
C ILE A 94 -9.29 2.46 -9.19
N ALA A 95 -8.10 2.37 -9.79
CA ALA A 95 -7.93 2.13 -11.22
C ALA A 95 -7.06 0.89 -11.55
N GLY A 96 -6.75 0.04 -10.58
CA GLY A 96 -5.84 -1.11 -10.76
C GLY A 96 -4.70 -1.14 -9.75
N SER A 97 -4.66 -0.21 -8.80
CA SER A 97 -3.52 -0.03 -7.89
C SER A 97 -3.21 -1.17 -6.93
N ILE A 98 -4.06 -2.21 -6.83
CA ILE A 98 -3.73 -3.51 -6.22
C ILE A 98 -3.42 -4.54 -7.31
N ARG A 99 -4.27 -4.61 -8.33
CA ARG A 99 -4.21 -5.64 -9.38
C ARG A 99 -2.96 -5.54 -10.26
N LEU A 100 -2.47 -4.34 -10.56
CA LEU A 100 -1.24 -4.14 -11.34
C LEU A 100 0.03 -4.49 -10.53
N PRO A 101 0.24 -4.00 -9.29
CA PRO A 101 1.30 -4.51 -8.43
C PRO A 101 1.24 -6.03 -8.27
N ALA A 102 0.04 -6.61 -8.16
CA ALA A 102 -0.09 -8.06 -8.06
C ALA A 102 0.43 -8.78 -9.32
N LEU A 103 0.04 -8.32 -10.50
CA LEU A 103 0.52 -8.84 -11.78
C LEU A 103 2.04 -8.73 -11.92
N PHE A 104 2.62 -7.57 -11.60
CA PHE A 104 4.04 -7.30 -11.82
C PHE A 104 4.95 -8.05 -10.83
N ASN A 105 4.45 -8.31 -9.63
CA ASN A 105 5.20 -8.98 -8.57
C ASN A 105 4.74 -10.44 -8.37
N GLY A 106 4.04 -11.04 -9.34
CA GLY A 106 3.73 -12.48 -9.32
C GLY A 106 2.91 -12.95 -8.11
N ILE A 107 2.01 -12.11 -7.59
CA ILE A 107 1.16 -12.42 -6.43
C ILE A 107 -0.33 -12.26 -6.78
N PHE A 108 -1.20 -12.72 -5.88
CA PHE A 108 -2.64 -12.49 -6.01
C PHE A 108 -3.03 -11.11 -5.46
N GLY A 109 -3.88 -10.40 -6.21
CA GLY A 109 -4.43 -9.11 -5.82
C GLY A 109 -5.95 -9.10 -5.98
N HIS A 110 -6.67 -8.83 -4.90
CA HIS A 110 -8.13 -8.78 -4.91
C HIS A 110 -8.64 -7.35 -4.72
N LYS A 111 -9.43 -6.86 -5.68
CA LYS A 111 -10.27 -5.68 -5.51
C LYS A 111 -11.72 -6.12 -5.30
N PRO A 112 -12.26 -6.02 -4.07
CA PRO A 112 -13.65 -6.38 -3.80
C PRO A 112 -14.65 -5.56 -4.62
N THR A 113 -15.90 -6.02 -4.62
CA THR A 113 -17.04 -5.20 -5.03
C THR A 113 -17.02 -3.89 -4.23
N PRO A 114 -17.27 -2.72 -4.87
CA PRO A 114 -17.36 -1.45 -4.15
C PRO A 114 -18.26 -1.54 -2.92
N SER A 115 -17.89 -0.82 -1.86
CA SER A 115 -18.60 -0.78 -0.56
C SER A 115 -18.59 -2.06 0.29
N LYS A 116 -17.93 -3.15 -0.13
CA LYS A 116 -17.85 -4.36 0.71
C LYS A 116 -16.77 -4.34 1.79
N ILE A 117 -15.66 -3.64 1.56
CA ILE A 117 -14.50 -3.68 2.47
C ILE A 117 -14.34 -2.34 3.18
N PHE A 118 -13.98 -1.27 2.47
CA PHE A 118 -14.00 0.10 3.02
C PHE A 118 -14.28 1.05 1.87
N SER A 119 -15.32 1.87 2.00
CA SER A 119 -15.56 3.00 1.11
C SER A 119 -15.37 4.26 1.93
N ILE A 120 -14.86 5.32 1.30
CA ILE A 120 -14.95 6.67 1.85
C ILE A 120 -16.43 6.83 2.25
N LYS A 121 -16.72 7.05 3.55
CA LYS A 121 -18.08 7.44 3.95
C LYS A 121 -18.43 8.61 3.04
N LYS A 122 -19.50 8.48 2.23
CA LYS A 122 -19.97 9.61 1.42
C LYS A 122 -20.02 10.81 2.38
N PRO A 123 -19.30 11.91 2.11
CA PRO A 123 -19.66 13.14 2.78
C PRO A 123 -21.11 13.38 2.37
N TYR A 124 -21.96 13.65 3.36
CA TYR A 124 -23.29 14.16 3.09
C TYR A 124 -23.19 15.37 2.14
#